data_AF-A0A942DTC7-F1
#
_entry.id   AF-A0A942DTC7-F1
#
_cell.length_a   1.000
_cell.length_b   1.000
_cell.length_c   1.000
_cell.angle_alpha   90.00
_cell.angle_beta   90.00
_cell.angle_gamma   90.00
#
_symmetry.space_group_name_H-M   'P 1'
#
loop_
_entity.id
_entity.type
_entity.pdbx_description
1 polymer ?
#
loop_
_entity_poly.entity_id
_entity_poly.type
_entity_poly.pdbx_seq_one_letter_code
_entity_poly.pdbx_strand_id
1 'polypeptide(L)'
;MKKIVMTMALVLSASSAFADQCAYITKDQAAKAVTTLLNAQKIQSLCEPCGEVRATSVKSVNTIAIRSTGVDNTVEITLDGKGIDLAYTYVNGVNLALTSSCPAEGVRPSIK
;
A
#
# COMPACT_ATOMS: atom_id res chain seq x y z
N MET A 1 23.84 51.61 -14.64
CA MET A 1 22.96 50.94 -13.66
C MET A 1 22.78 49.49 -14.12
N LYS A 2 23.51 48.54 -13.54
CA LYS A 2 23.48 47.12 -13.97
C LYS A 2 22.28 46.44 -13.30
N LYS A 3 21.30 46.03 -14.09
CA LYS A 3 20.13 45.27 -13.63
C LYS A 3 20.60 43.84 -13.31
N ILE A 4 20.65 43.50 -12.02
CA ILE A 4 20.88 42.11 -11.58
C ILE A 4 19.55 41.38 -11.73
N VAL A 5 19.47 40.50 -12.73
CA VAL A 5 18.35 39.57 -12.91
C VAL A 5 18.58 38.41 -11.93
N MET A 6 17.75 38.36 -10.88
CA MET A 6 17.79 37.32 -9.87
C MET A 6 16.95 36.12 -10.34
N THR A 7 17.62 35.13 -10.93
CA THR A 7 17.01 33.88 -11.39
C THR A 7 16.58 33.03 -10.18
N MET A 8 15.29 33.00 -9.91
CA MET A 8 14.70 32.20 -8.82
C MET A 8 14.63 30.73 -9.26
N ALA A 9 15.59 29.92 -8.80
CA ALA A 9 15.60 28.48 -9.02
C ALA A 9 14.53 27.82 -8.13
N LEU A 10 13.39 27.47 -8.72
CA LEU A 10 12.33 26.72 -8.06
C LEU A 10 12.77 25.25 -7.93
N VAL A 11 13.35 24.89 -6.79
CA VAL A 11 13.64 23.49 -6.46
C VAL A 11 12.32 22.82 -6.13
N LEU A 12 11.66 22.23 -7.15
CA LEU A 12 10.57 21.29 -6.96
C LEU A 12 11.17 20.03 -6.32
N SER A 13 11.14 19.96 -4.99
CA SER A 13 11.34 18.72 -4.25
C SER A 13 10.22 17.77 -4.64
N ALA A 14 10.45 16.95 -5.66
CA ALA A 14 9.58 15.84 -6.02
C ALA A 14 9.63 14.82 -4.87
N SER A 15 8.77 15.02 -3.87
CA SER A 15 8.37 13.94 -2.98
C SER A 15 7.74 12.88 -3.87
N SER A 16 8.48 11.80 -4.15
CA SER A 16 7.96 10.63 -4.83
C SER A 16 6.70 10.20 -4.09
N ALA A 17 5.54 10.48 -4.68
CA ALA A 17 4.30 9.91 -4.20
C ALA A 17 4.44 8.41 -4.45
N PHE A 18 4.81 7.66 -3.41
CA PHE A 18 4.77 6.20 -3.41
C PHE A 18 3.29 5.80 -3.44
N ALA A 19 2.65 5.95 -4.59
CA ALA A 19 1.29 5.49 -4.78
C ALA A 19 1.32 4.00 -5.15
N ASP A 20 0.49 3.21 -4.47
CA ASP A 20 0.08 1.88 -4.91
C ASP A 20 1.23 0.90 -5.22
N GLN A 21 2.15 0.72 -4.26
CA GLN A 21 3.33 -0.14 -4.42
C GLN A 21 2.95 -1.62 -4.64
N CYS A 22 1.87 -2.06 -4.00
CA CYS A 22 1.38 -3.43 -4.05
C CYS A 22 -0.15 -3.48 -4.22
N ALA A 23 -0.74 -2.55 -4.99
CA ALA A 23 -2.16 -2.62 -5.32
C ALA A 23 -2.46 -3.71 -6.36
N TYR A 24 -1.59 -3.84 -7.38
CA TYR A 24 -1.70 -4.83 -8.44
C TYR A 24 -0.58 -5.85 -8.31
N ILE A 25 -0.98 -7.09 -8.07
CA ILE A 25 -0.07 -8.16 -7.68
C ILE A 25 -0.26 -9.40 -8.57
N THR A 26 0.72 -10.29 -8.56
CA THR A 26 0.60 -11.60 -9.20
C THR A 26 -0.44 -12.46 -8.49
N LYS A 27 -0.96 -13.48 -9.17
CA LYS A 27 -1.89 -14.45 -8.58
C LYS A 27 -1.29 -15.19 -7.37
N ASP A 28 0.01 -15.46 -7.40
CA ASP A 28 0.71 -16.15 -6.30
C ASP A 28 0.82 -15.26 -5.05
N GLN A 29 1.15 -13.98 -5.24
CA GLN A 29 1.11 -12.98 -4.16
C GLN A 29 -0.30 -12.85 -3.59
N ALA A 30 -1.32 -12.81 -4.46
CA ALA A 30 -2.71 -12.72 -4.04
C ALA A 30 -3.16 -13.93 -3.21
N ALA A 31 -2.77 -15.15 -3.61
CA ALA A 31 -3.06 -16.36 -2.85
C ALA A 31 -2.50 -16.29 -1.42
N LYS A 32 -1.22 -15.93 -1.27
CA LYS A 32 -0.57 -15.76 0.05
C LYS A 32 -1.24 -14.68 0.90
N ALA A 33 -1.57 -13.54 0.29
CA ALA A 33 -2.23 -12.44 0.98
C ALA A 33 -3.64 -12.83 1.44
N VAL A 34 -4.44 -13.48 0.59
CA VAL A 34 -5.78 -13.97 0.96
C VAL A 34 -5.71 -15.00 2.08
N THR A 35 -4.75 -15.94 2.05
CA THR A 35 -4.55 -16.87 3.18
C THR A 35 -4.25 -16.13 4.48
N THR A 36 -3.44 -15.07 4.44
CA THR A 36 -3.15 -14.24 5.62
C THR A 36 -4.41 -13.50 6.11
N LEU A 37 -5.18 -12.91 5.18
CA LEU A 37 -6.42 -12.17 5.49
C LEU A 37 -7.53 -13.05 6.06
N LEU A 38 -7.69 -14.29 5.57
CA LEU A 38 -8.68 -15.24 6.07
C LEU A 38 -8.42 -15.66 7.53
N ASN A 39 -7.18 -15.55 7.99
CA ASN A 39 -6.77 -15.85 9.37
C ASN A 39 -6.58 -14.58 10.21
N ALA A 40 -7.03 -13.42 9.73
CA ALA A 40 -6.85 -12.14 10.40
C ALA A 40 -7.77 -12.02 11.62
N GLN A 41 -7.21 -11.66 12.77
CA GLN A 41 -7.98 -11.16 13.92
C GLN A 41 -8.14 -9.64 13.85
N LYS A 42 -7.18 -8.96 13.21
CA LYS A 42 -7.13 -7.51 13.08
C LYS A 42 -6.54 -7.13 11.73
N ILE A 43 -7.20 -6.22 11.03
CA ILE A 43 -6.71 -5.61 9.79
C ILE A 43 -6.62 -4.10 10.01
N GLN A 44 -5.51 -3.50 9.60
CA GLN A 44 -5.25 -2.07 9.73
C GLN A 44 -4.64 -1.51 8.44
N SER A 45 -4.86 -0.23 8.17
CA SER A 45 -4.22 0.50 7.09
C SER A 45 -3.29 1.59 7.61
N LEU A 46 -2.12 1.75 6.99
CA LEU A 46 -1.15 2.81 7.27
C LEU A 46 -0.26 3.09 6.05
N CYS A 47 -0.33 4.29 5.48
CA CYS A 47 0.58 4.77 4.44
C CYS A 47 1.67 5.68 5.04
N GLU A 48 2.78 5.08 5.45
CA GLU A 48 3.92 5.83 6.01
C GLU A 48 4.60 6.77 4.99
N PRO A 49 4.78 6.37 3.72
CA PRO A 49 5.30 7.30 2.71
C PRO A 49 4.39 8.52 2.47
N CYS A 50 3.10 8.40 2.79
CA CYS A 50 2.15 9.51 2.74
C CYS A 50 2.24 10.44 3.97
N GLY A 51 3.11 10.15 4.94
CA GLY A 51 3.24 10.91 6.19
C GLY A 51 2.24 10.48 7.27
N GLU A 52 1.51 9.38 7.08
CA GLU A 52 0.65 8.85 8.13
C GLU A 52 1.49 8.29 9.28
N VAL A 53 1.11 8.62 10.51
CA VAL A 53 1.82 8.21 11.73
C VAL A 53 1.03 7.23 12.59
N ARG A 54 -0.24 6.98 12.26
CA ARG A 54 -1.14 6.12 13.03
C ARG A 54 -1.98 5.25 12.11
N ALA A 55 -1.99 3.95 12.40
CA ALA A 55 -2.76 3.00 11.63
C ALA A 55 -4.26 3.09 11.96
N THR A 56 -5.10 2.93 10.94
CA THR A 56 -6.56 2.91 11.06
C THR A 56 -7.08 1.49 11.01
N SER A 57 -7.89 1.08 11.99
CA SER A 57 -8.49 -0.26 12.00
C SER A 57 -9.61 -0.39 10.96
N VAL A 58 -9.58 -1.48 10.21
CA VAL A 58 -10.70 -1.90 9.35
C VAL A 58 -11.72 -2.61 10.25
N LYS A 59 -12.88 -1.98 10.47
CA LYS A 59 -13.83 -2.36 11.54
C LYS A 59 -14.49 -3.73 11.34
N SER A 60 -14.65 -4.17 10.09
CA SER A 60 -15.12 -5.50 9.71
C SER A 60 -14.79 -5.73 8.25
N VAL A 61 -14.56 -7.00 7.88
CA VAL A 61 -14.42 -7.44 6.49
C VAL A 61 -15.42 -8.57 6.29
N ASN A 62 -16.40 -8.35 5.43
CA ASN A 62 -17.44 -9.34 5.15
C ASN A 62 -17.08 -10.19 3.93
N THR A 63 -16.36 -9.59 2.98
CA THR A 63 -15.99 -10.19 1.72
C THR A 63 -14.54 -9.89 1.39
N ILE A 64 -13.83 -10.94 0.97
CA ILE A 64 -12.50 -10.86 0.38
C ILE A 64 -12.64 -11.40 -1.03
N ALA A 65 -12.27 -10.61 -2.03
CA ALA A 65 -12.32 -11.01 -3.42
C ALA A 65 -11.04 -10.67 -4.16
N ILE A 66 -10.67 -11.53 -5.12
CA ILE A 66 -9.60 -11.28 -6.09
C ILE A 66 -10.26 -10.85 -7.39
N ARG A 67 -9.84 -9.71 -7.95
CA ARG A 67 -10.36 -9.20 -9.22
C ARG A 67 -9.24 -9.06 -10.22
N SER A 68 -9.53 -9.38 -11.49
CA SER A 68 -8.62 -9.08 -12.58
C SER A 68 -8.56 -7.57 -12.78
N THR A 69 -7.35 -7.02 -12.88
CA THR A 69 -7.13 -5.60 -13.18
C THR A 69 -7.23 -5.32 -14.68
N GLY A 70 -7.12 -6.37 -15.51
CA GLY A 70 -7.02 -6.24 -16.97
C GLY A 70 -5.64 -5.80 -17.47
N VAL A 71 -4.65 -5.66 -16.57
CA VAL A 71 -3.29 -5.18 -16.89
C VAL A 71 -2.28 -6.25 -16.50
N ASP A 72 -1.38 -6.60 -17.43
CA ASP A 72 -0.19 -7.44 -17.18
C ASP A 72 -0.44 -8.74 -16.39
N ASN A 73 -1.62 -9.34 -16.55
CA ASN A 73 -2.07 -10.53 -15.79
C ASN A 73 -2.03 -10.35 -14.26
N THR A 74 -2.08 -9.11 -13.80
CA THR A 74 -2.15 -8.78 -12.37
C THR A 74 -3.58 -8.86 -11.86
N VAL A 75 -3.70 -8.98 -10.54
CA VAL A 75 -4.96 -8.98 -9.83
C VAL A 75 -4.88 -7.97 -8.69
N GLU A 76 -6.05 -7.48 -8.27
CA GLU A 76 -6.20 -6.71 -7.03
C GLU A 76 -6.95 -7.57 -6.00
N ILE A 77 -6.61 -7.38 -4.72
CA ILE A 77 -7.44 -7.87 -3.63
C ILE A 77 -8.37 -6.74 -3.22
N THR A 78 -9.64 -7.08 -3.02
CA THR A 78 -10.65 -6.17 -2.50
C THR A 78 -11.19 -6.69 -1.18
N LEU A 79 -11.38 -5.78 -0.22
CA LEU A 79 -12.11 -6.00 1.02
C LEU A 79 -13.42 -5.22 0.93
N ASP A 80 -14.56 -5.91 0.98
CA ASP A 80 -15.88 -5.27 0.82
C ASP A 80 -16.00 -4.42 -0.45
N GLY A 81 -15.43 -4.93 -1.54
CA GLY A 81 -15.43 -4.29 -2.85
C GLY A 81 -14.43 -3.15 -3.03
N LYS A 82 -13.68 -2.77 -1.98
CA LYS A 82 -12.63 -1.76 -2.05
C LYS A 82 -11.26 -2.40 -2.23
N GLY A 83 -10.54 -2.01 -3.28
CA GLY A 83 -9.15 -2.40 -3.50
C GLY A 83 -8.25 -1.99 -2.34
N ILE A 84 -7.29 -2.85 -1.99
CA ILE A 84 -6.28 -2.58 -0.98
C ILE A 84 -4.88 -2.61 -1.60
N ASP A 85 -3.99 -1.75 -1.10
CA ASP A 85 -2.55 -1.88 -1.32
C ASP A 85 -1.95 -2.71 -0.18
N LEU A 86 -1.30 -3.82 -0.53
CA LEU A 86 -0.70 -4.71 0.45
C LEU A 86 0.45 -4.03 1.21
N ALA A 87 1.14 -3.04 0.62
CA ALA A 87 2.22 -2.29 1.27
C ALA A 87 1.71 -1.45 2.44
N TYR A 88 0.44 -1.02 2.37
CA TYR A 88 -0.21 -0.18 3.38
C TYR A 88 -1.22 -0.94 4.23
N THR A 89 -1.28 -2.27 4.08
CA THR A 89 -2.19 -3.13 4.83
C THR A 89 -1.41 -3.96 5.83
N TYR A 90 -1.87 -3.99 7.08
CA TYR A 90 -1.28 -4.76 8.17
C TYR A 90 -2.30 -5.75 8.71
N VAL A 91 -1.89 -7.02 8.85
CA VAL A 91 -2.70 -8.09 9.42
C VAL A 91 -2.05 -8.55 10.71
N ASN A 92 -2.81 -8.49 11.81
CA ASN A 92 -2.32 -8.81 13.16
C ASN A 92 -1.01 -8.07 13.51
N GLY A 93 -0.87 -6.84 13.02
CA GLY A 93 0.31 -6.00 13.21
C GLY A 93 1.47 -6.26 12.24
N VAL A 94 1.38 -7.22 11.32
CA VAL A 94 2.44 -7.52 10.33
C VAL A 94 2.05 -7.00 8.95
N ASN A 95 3.00 -6.39 8.23
CA ASN A 95 2.77 -5.86 6.88
C ASN A 95 2.42 -6.98 5.89
N LEU A 96 1.34 -6.81 5.13
CA LEU A 96 0.81 -7.83 4.22
C LEU A 96 1.67 -7.99 2.95
N ALA A 97 2.36 -6.95 2.50
CA ALA A 97 3.32 -7.07 1.39
C ALA A 97 4.47 -8.02 1.75
N LEU A 98 4.95 -7.96 3.00
CA LEU A 98 6.01 -8.85 3.50
C LEU A 98 5.58 -10.32 3.46
N THR A 99 4.41 -10.65 4.00
CA THR A 99 3.93 -12.04 4.06
C THR A 99 3.51 -12.59 2.69
N SER A 100 3.18 -11.72 1.74
CA SER A 100 2.81 -12.09 0.37
C SER A 100 3.97 -12.10 -0.61
N SER A 101 5.17 -11.68 -0.19
CA SER A 101 6.33 -11.50 -1.08
C SER A 101 6.08 -10.43 -2.17
N CYS A 102 5.35 -9.37 -1.83
CA CYS A 102 5.26 -8.18 -2.66
C CYS A 102 6.38 -7.19 -2.26
N PRO A 103 7.20 -6.71 -3.21
CA PRO A 103 8.25 -5.75 -2.90
C PRO A 103 7.64 -4.39 -2.54
N ALA A 104 7.88 -3.93 -1.31
CA ALA A 104 7.45 -2.63 -0.83
C ALA A 104 8.58 -1.95 -0.07
N GLU A 105 8.69 -0.63 -0.22
CA GLU A 105 9.70 0.22 0.40
C GLU A 105 9.05 1.36 1.19
N GLY A 106 9.81 1.96 2.11
CA GLY A 106 9.33 3.08 2.93
C GLY A 106 8.19 2.70 3.89
N VAL A 107 7.94 1.41 4.10
CA VAL A 107 6.95 0.86 5.04
C VAL A 107 7.63 -0.06 6.06
N ARG A 108 7.17 -0.03 7.30
CA ARG A 108 7.66 -0.89 8.38
C ARG A 108 7.13 -2.32 8.20
N PRO A 109 7.92 -3.33 8.60
CA PRO A 109 7.47 -4.73 8.55
C PRO A 109 6.36 -5.04 9.57
N SER A 110 6.23 -4.23 10.63
CA SER A 110 5.21 -4.41 11.65
C SER A 110 4.84 -3.10 12.36
N ILE A 111 3.60 -3.03 12.85
CA ILE A 111 3.07 -1.96 13.69
C ILE A 111 2.58 -2.53 15.03
N LYS A 112 2.68 -1.72 16.09
CA LYS A 112 2.18 -2.06 17.43
C LYS A 112 0.73 -1.64 17.60
#